data_AF-A0A2E3VX80-F1
#
_entry.id   AF-A0A2E3VX80-F1
#
_cell.length_a   1.000
_cell.length_b   1.000
_cell.length_c   1.000
_cell.angle_alpha   90.00
_cell.angle_beta   90.00
_cell.angle_gamma   90.00
#
_symmetry.space_group_name_H-M   'P 1'
#
loop_
_entity.id
_entity.type
_entity.pdbx_description
1 polymer ?
#
loop_
_entity_poly.entity_id
_entity_poly.type
_entity_poly.pdbx_seq_one_letter_code
_entity_poly.pdbx_strand_id
1 'polypeptide(L)'
;MNIFMHYITLFIISTGLASMEKKEDFLELSKKPTPLAISFDGSKYTKELPAIGMAPLGSAAITSSGALGEKGIKHIIHAATGSMTKDGKMHSPSLESVKLSIKNSIRIADHYKIKSVAFPFIGSGIFLSRMGVNKKGLAKSLLKAASSGNAKAVAVAYDDRDFKIFKKAYEELEETEKKKVEVLKGSITDFSLHKSPAIINAANTELVFGGGVSGFIGKASGKSKEINQECRSLIKALTKLN
;
A
#
# COMPACT_ATOMS: atom_id res chain seq x y z
N MET A 1 59.23 35.11 27.41
CA MET A 1 58.20 35.14 26.37
C MET A 1 57.67 33.71 26.23
N ASN A 2 56.71 33.37 27.08
CA ASN A 2 56.31 31.99 27.36
C ASN A 2 54.77 31.92 27.39
N ILE A 3 54.24 31.03 26.53
CA ILE A 3 53.14 30.07 26.72
C ILE A 3 51.68 30.56 26.97
N PHE A 4 50.79 29.76 26.37
CA PHE A 4 49.39 29.43 26.73
C PHE A 4 48.25 30.25 26.10
N MET A 5 47.71 29.65 25.02
CA MET A 5 46.34 29.11 24.97
C MET A 5 45.20 30.09 25.26
N HIS A 6 44.48 30.47 24.20
CA HIS A 6 43.03 30.63 24.27
C HIS A 6 42.39 30.06 23.01
N TYR A 7 41.67 28.96 23.21
CA TYR A 7 40.69 28.45 22.27
C TYR A 7 39.61 29.51 22.09
N ILE A 8 39.45 30.02 20.87
CA ILE A 8 38.19 30.64 20.45
C ILE A 8 37.61 29.72 19.39
N THR A 9 36.93 28.68 19.87
CA THR A 9 35.96 27.94 19.08
C THR A 9 34.84 28.94 18.76
N LEU A 10 34.89 29.51 17.55
CA LEU A 10 33.81 30.32 17.04
C LEU A 10 32.59 29.41 16.90
N PHE A 11 31.69 29.48 17.88
CA PHE A 11 30.35 28.93 17.81
C PHE A 11 29.64 29.70 16.69
N ILE A 12 29.70 29.17 15.47
CA ILE A 12 28.75 29.56 14.44
C ILE A 12 27.41 28.99 14.92
N ILE A 13 26.69 29.83 15.65
CA ILE A 13 25.25 29.74 15.81
C ILE A 13 24.68 29.94 14.40
N SER A 14 24.66 28.86 13.63
CA SER A 14 23.74 28.75 12.50
C SER A 14 22.38 28.55 13.13
N THR A 15 21.75 29.68 13.45
CA THR A 15 20.30 29.78 13.68
C THR A 15 19.61 28.99 12.58
N GLY A 16 18.94 27.92 12.99
CA GLY A 16 18.37 26.94 12.09
C GLY A 16 17.55 27.58 10.96
N LEU A 17 18.10 27.54 9.76
CA LEU A 17 17.35 26.99 8.65
C LEU A 17 17.60 25.48 8.66
N ALA A 18 16.92 24.78 9.58
CA ALA A 18 16.58 23.40 9.29
C ALA A 18 15.69 23.49 8.05
N SER A 19 16.25 23.14 6.89
CA SER A 19 15.51 22.99 5.66
C SER A 19 14.27 22.13 5.94
N MET A 20 13.09 22.73 5.87
CA MET A 20 11.83 21.99 5.92
C MET A 20 11.78 21.11 4.67
N GLU A 21 12.14 19.83 4.78
CA GLU A 21 11.84 18.87 3.73
C GLU A 21 10.32 18.61 3.73
N LYS A 22 9.66 19.07 2.67
CA LYS A 22 8.31 18.66 2.25
C LYS A 22 8.10 17.15 2.48
N LYS A 23 7.19 16.73 3.37
CA LYS A 23 6.66 15.36 3.37
C LYS A 23 5.40 15.32 2.49
N GLU A 24 5.57 15.46 1.18
CA GLU A 24 4.43 15.57 0.24
C GLU A 24 3.76 14.26 -0.15
N ASP A 25 4.34 13.11 0.20
CA ASP A 25 3.89 11.80 -0.29
C ASP A 25 3.07 10.98 0.73
N PHE A 26 2.83 11.52 1.93
CA PHE A 26 2.29 10.74 3.03
C PHE A 26 1.44 11.62 3.95
N LEU A 27 0.20 11.20 4.18
CA LEU A 27 -0.73 11.85 5.09
C LEU A 27 -1.13 10.88 6.20
N GLU A 28 -0.90 11.27 7.45
CA GLU A 28 -1.24 10.48 8.64
C GLU A 28 -2.28 11.24 9.49
N LEU A 29 -3.41 10.60 9.79
CA LEU A 29 -4.47 11.13 10.65
C LEU A 29 -4.43 10.56 12.06
N SER A 30 -3.89 9.35 12.23
CA SER A 30 -3.72 8.70 13.53
C SER A 30 -2.46 7.83 13.53
N LYS A 31 -1.77 7.83 14.68
CA LYS A 31 -0.60 6.99 14.98
C LYS A 31 -1.03 5.67 15.65
N LYS A 32 -0.04 4.92 16.15
CA LYS A 32 -0.26 3.68 16.92
C LYS A 32 -1.18 3.90 18.14
N PRO A 33 -1.96 2.88 18.55
CA PRO A 33 -1.96 1.50 18.05
C PRO A 33 -2.79 1.28 16.78
N THR A 34 -3.58 2.26 16.35
CA THR A 34 -4.49 2.15 15.20
C THR A 34 -4.06 3.16 14.12
N PRO A 35 -3.05 2.81 13.31
CA PRO A 35 -2.56 3.71 12.26
C PRO A 35 -3.65 3.98 11.24
N LEU A 36 -3.80 5.25 10.88
CA LEU A 36 -4.69 5.71 9.82
C LEU A 36 -3.90 6.69 8.94
N ALA A 37 -3.48 6.23 7.77
CA ALA A 37 -2.65 7.01 6.87
C ALA A 37 -2.82 6.60 5.41
N ILE A 38 -2.40 7.48 4.51
CA ILE A 38 -2.36 7.24 3.06
C ILE A 38 -0.99 7.66 2.50
N SER A 39 -0.41 6.78 1.69
CA SER A 39 0.83 6.99 0.95
C SER A 39 0.52 7.13 -0.53
N PHE A 40 1.12 8.11 -1.18
CA PHE A 40 0.89 8.45 -2.59
C PHE A 40 2.17 9.02 -3.22
N ASP A 41 2.14 9.27 -4.53
CA ASP A 41 3.23 9.92 -5.26
C ASP A 41 2.96 11.43 -5.31
N GLY A 42 3.61 12.20 -4.45
CA GLY A 42 3.41 13.65 -4.32
C GLY A 42 3.76 14.41 -5.59
N SER A 43 4.69 13.89 -6.40
CA SER A 43 5.05 14.49 -7.70
C SER A 43 3.92 14.42 -8.74
N LYS A 44 2.97 13.49 -8.55
CA LYS A 44 1.80 13.30 -9.42
C LYS A 44 0.49 13.64 -8.72
N TYR A 45 0.56 14.07 -7.47
CA TYR A 45 -0.62 14.31 -6.66
C TYR A 45 -1.37 15.53 -7.18
N THR A 46 -2.68 15.36 -7.40
CA THR A 46 -3.61 16.45 -7.65
C THR A 46 -4.82 16.30 -6.74
N LYS A 47 -5.53 17.40 -6.49
CA LYS A 47 -6.77 17.39 -5.70
C LYS A 47 -7.99 16.90 -6.48
N GLU A 48 -7.86 16.63 -7.76
CA GLU A 48 -8.99 16.31 -8.65
C GLU A 48 -9.76 15.07 -8.18
N LEU A 49 -9.04 13.97 -7.93
CA LEU A 49 -9.63 12.73 -7.41
C LEU A 49 -10.15 12.90 -5.98
N PRO A 50 -9.38 13.44 -5.02
CA PRO A 50 -9.89 13.71 -3.67
C PRO A 50 -11.16 14.57 -3.65
N ALA A 51 -11.26 15.59 -4.50
CA ALA A 51 -12.39 16.51 -4.56
C ALA A 51 -13.71 15.81 -4.95
N ILE A 52 -13.63 14.68 -5.67
CA ILE A 52 -14.78 13.84 -6.02
C ILE A 52 -14.91 12.59 -5.14
N GLY A 53 -14.20 12.53 -4.01
CA GLY A 53 -14.29 11.43 -3.06
C GLY A 53 -13.48 10.19 -3.44
N MET A 54 -12.40 10.36 -4.20
CA MET A 54 -11.49 9.29 -4.60
C MET A 54 -10.06 9.52 -4.10
N ALA A 55 -9.37 8.44 -3.75
CA ALA A 55 -7.95 8.44 -3.49
C ALA A 55 -7.13 8.62 -4.78
N PRO A 56 -5.92 9.19 -4.72
CA PRO A 56 -5.02 9.29 -5.85
C PRO A 56 -4.74 7.92 -6.47
N LEU A 57 -4.68 7.85 -7.79
CA LEU A 57 -4.42 6.61 -8.51
C LEU A 57 -3.02 6.06 -8.14
N GLY A 58 -2.94 4.79 -7.75
CA GLY A 58 -1.69 4.17 -7.28
C GLY A 58 -1.31 4.50 -5.83
N SER A 59 -2.18 5.17 -5.07
CA SER A 59 -1.99 5.34 -3.62
C SER A 59 -2.30 4.06 -2.84
N ALA A 60 -1.96 4.05 -1.56
CA ALA A 60 -2.37 3.01 -0.62
C ALA A 60 -2.77 3.61 0.72
N ALA A 61 -3.81 3.08 1.37
CA ALA A 61 -4.30 3.57 2.67
C ALA A 61 -4.29 2.47 3.73
N ILE A 62 -3.73 2.73 4.91
CA ILE A 62 -3.80 1.80 6.06
C ILE A 62 -4.96 2.16 6.98
N THR A 63 -5.66 1.13 7.43
CA THR A 63 -6.84 1.20 8.29
C THR A 63 -6.80 0.13 9.38
N SER A 64 -7.81 0.17 10.26
CA SER A 64 -8.12 -0.95 11.13
C SER A 64 -8.56 -2.20 10.34
N SER A 65 -8.61 -3.34 11.02
CA SER A 65 -8.90 -4.65 10.39
C SER A 65 -10.17 -5.32 10.93
N GLY A 66 -10.86 -4.69 11.89
CA GLY A 66 -12.02 -5.26 12.57
C GLY A 66 -11.71 -6.61 13.23
N ALA A 67 -12.59 -7.59 13.04
CA ALA A 67 -12.48 -8.94 13.59
C ALA A 67 -11.26 -9.73 13.09
N LEU A 68 -10.62 -9.32 11.98
CA LEU A 68 -9.37 -9.92 11.54
C LEU A 68 -8.22 -9.64 12.52
N GLY A 69 -8.32 -8.54 13.29
CA GLY A 69 -7.35 -8.17 14.33
C GLY A 69 -7.19 -9.25 15.40
N GLU A 70 -8.28 -9.91 15.78
CA GLU A 70 -8.30 -11.01 16.74
C GLU A 70 -7.56 -12.25 16.21
N LYS A 71 -7.55 -12.44 14.88
CA LYS A 71 -6.87 -13.54 14.20
C LYS A 71 -5.39 -13.28 13.91
N GLY A 72 -4.88 -12.08 14.21
CA GLY A 72 -3.48 -11.70 14.00
C GLY A 72 -3.24 -10.75 12.82
N ILE A 73 -4.20 -10.57 11.91
CA ILE A 73 -4.14 -9.56 10.85
C ILE A 73 -4.59 -8.23 11.46
N LYS A 74 -3.64 -7.43 11.94
CA LYS A 74 -3.88 -6.18 12.67
C LYS A 74 -4.30 -5.02 11.77
N HIS A 75 -3.87 -5.00 10.51
CA HIS A 75 -4.14 -3.88 9.60
C HIS A 75 -4.56 -4.35 8.19
N ILE A 76 -5.37 -3.53 7.53
CA ILE A 76 -5.66 -3.65 6.10
C ILE A 76 -5.02 -2.46 5.40
N ILE A 77 -4.30 -2.72 4.31
CA ILE A 77 -3.71 -1.70 3.44
C ILE A 77 -4.46 -1.74 2.11
N HIS A 78 -5.25 -0.71 1.81
CA HIS A 78 -6.10 -0.63 0.63
C HIS A 78 -5.30 -0.04 -0.54
N ALA A 79 -4.99 -0.87 -1.54
CA ALA A 79 -4.27 -0.47 -2.74
C ALA A 79 -5.22 0.13 -3.79
N ALA A 80 -5.18 1.45 -4.01
CA ALA A 80 -6.06 2.18 -4.92
C ALA A 80 -5.61 2.02 -6.38
N THR A 81 -6.12 0.98 -7.04
CA THR A 81 -5.61 0.56 -8.36
C THR A 81 -6.34 1.19 -9.56
N GLY A 82 -7.56 1.67 -9.37
CA GLY A 82 -8.41 2.22 -10.43
C GLY A 82 -9.88 2.03 -10.09
N SER A 83 -10.78 2.69 -10.82
CA SER A 83 -12.23 2.53 -10.62
C SER A 83 -13.00 2.57 -11.94
N MET A 84 -14.18 1.97 -11.91
CA MET A 84 -15.24 2.18 -12.88
C MET A 84 -16.29 3.05 -12.20
N THR A 85 -16.31 4.35 -12.52
CA THR A 85 -17.29 5.25 -11.91
C THR A 85 -18.68 5.03 -12.47
N LYS A 86 -19.70 5.44 -11.70
CA LYS A 86 -21.12 5.31 -12.10
C LYS A 86 -21.51 6.22 -13.27
N ASP A 87 -20.79 7.32 -13.46
CA ASP A 87 -20.96 8.28 -14.56
C ASP A 87 -20.18 7.90 -15.83
N GLY A 88 -19.52 6.74 -15.84
CA GLY A 88 -18.78 6.23 -17.00
C GLY A 88 -17.44 6.92 -17.25
N LYS A 89 -17.05 7.90 -16.43
CA LYS A 89 -15.71 8.51 -16.45
C LYS A 89 -14.67 7.48 -16.03
N MET A 90 -13.64 7.33 -16.84
CA MET A 90 -12.74 6.19 -16.72
C MET A 90 -11.46 6.57 -15.96
N HIS A 91 -11.37 6.19 -14.68
CA HIS A 91 -10.10 6.15 -13.96
C HIS A 91 -9.49 4.76 -14.11
N SER A 92 -9.07 4.48 -15.35
CA SER A 92 -8.66 3.15 -15.76
C SER A 92 -7.45 2.66 -14.96
N PRO A 93 -7.49 1.42 -14.45
CA PRO A 93 -6.32 0.78 -13.91
C PRO A 93 -5.27 0.64 -15.02
N SER A 94 -4.04 1.01 -14.70
CA SER A 94 -2.86 0.75 -15.51
C SER A 94 -1.89 -0.16 -14.75
N LEU A 95 -1.00 -0.84 -15.47
CA LEU A 95 0.07 -1.59 -14.83
C LEU A 95 0.87 -0.71 -13.85
N GLU A 96 1.11 0.55 -14.20
CA GLU A 96 1.82 1.50 -13.34
C GLU A 96 1.04 1.83 -12.07
N SER A 97 -0.27 2.08 -12.16
CA SER A 97 -1.10 2.34 -10.97
C SER A 97 -1.10 1.15 -10.01
N VAL A 98 -1.17 -0.08 -10.53
CA VAL A 98 -1.12 -1.29 -9.73
C VAL A 98 0.25 -1.43 -9.07
N LYS A 99 1.34 -1.30 -9.82
CA LYS A 99 2.72 -1.33 -9.27
C LYS A 99 2.92 -0.28 -8.19
N LEU A 100 2.46 0.95 -8.43
CA LEU A 100 2.63 2.06 -7.50
C LEU A 100 1.84 1.84 -6.21
N SER A 101 0.61 1.31 -6.30
CA SER A 101 -0.20 0.98 -5.12
C SER A 101 0.44 -0.09 -4.23
N ILE A 102 1.09 -1.10 -4.83
CA ILE A 102 1.88 -2.09 -4.08
C ILE A 102 3.09 -1.43 -3.42
N LYS A 103 3.86 -0.62 -4.15
CA LYS A 103 5.02 0.10 -3.58
C LYS A 103 4.62 1.00 -2.41
N ASN A 104 3.53 1.76 -2.55
CA ASN A 104 2.98 2.58 -1.48
C ASN A 104 2.52 1.74 -0.29
N SER A 105 1.99 0.54 -0.52
CA SER A 105 1.64 -0.39 0.55
C SER A 105 2.87 -0.88 1.32
N ILE A 106 3.97 -1.20 0.62
CA ILE A 106 5.25 -1.56 1.23
C ILE A 106 5.85 -0.37 1.99
N ARG A 107 5.76 0.86 1.44
CA ARG A 107 6.21 2.09 2.10
C ARG A 107 5.46 2.32 3.42
N ILE A 108 4.15 2.10 3.45
CA ILE A 108 3.35 2.12 4.68
C ILE A 108 3.86 1.07 5.67
N ALA A 109 4.08 -0.17 5.22
CA ALA A 109 4.56 -1.24 6.09
C ALA A 109 5.91 -0.89 6.74
N ASP A 110 6.85 -0.39 5.93
CA ASP A 110 8.16 0.06 6.39
C ASP A 110 8.05 1.21 7.39
N HIS A 111 7.21 2.21 7.10
CA HIS A 111 6.97 3.36 7.99
C HIS A 111 6.51 2.93 9.39
N TYR A 112 5.57 1.98 9.46
CA TYR A 112 5.05 1.48 10.73
C TYR A 112 5.87 0.33 11.34
N LYS A 113 6.98 -0.05 10.70
CA LYS A 113 7.85 -1.18 11.06
C LYS A 113 7.12 -2.53 11.07
N ILE A 114 6.13 -2.69 10.19
CA ILE A 114 5.41 -3.94 9.94
C ILE A 114 6.36 -4.88 9.18
N LYS A 115 6.68 -6.02 9.78
CA LYS A 115 7.71 -6.94 9.27
C LYS A 115 7.29 -7.74 8.05
N SER A 116 5.99 -7.99 7.89
CA SER A 116 5.45 -8.73 6.76
C SER A 116 4.06 -8.26 6.36
N VAL A 117 3.79 -8.32 5.06
CA VAL A 117 2.47 -8.02 4.48
C VAL A 117 2.07 -9.13 3.52
N ALA A 118 0.82 -9.59 3.56
CA ALA A 118 0.30 -10.51 2.55
C ALA A 118 -0.55 -9.78 1.52
N PHE A 119 -0.57 -10.22 0.27
CA PHE A 119 -1.37 -9.60 -0.78
C PHE A 119 -1.93 -10.63 -1.77
N PRO A 120 -3.15 -10.42 -2.30
CA PRO A 120 -3.75 -11.31 -3.29
C PRO A 120 -3.26 -10.98 -4.70
N PHE A 121 -3.80 -11.64 -5.73
CA PHE A 121 -3.49 -11.34 -7.13
C PHE A 121 -4.17 -10.06 -7.63
N ILE A 122 -3.73 -8.90 -7.12
CA ILE A 122 -4.34 -7.59 -7.40
C ILE A 122 -4.32 -7.28 -8.91
N GLY A 123 -5.48 -6.89 -9.45
CA GLY A 123 -5.64 -6.54 -10.86
C GLY A 123 -5.84 -7.72 -11.81
N SER A 124 -5.80 -8.98 -11.35
CA SER A 124 -5.91 -10.17 -12.22
C SER A 124 -7.34 -10.49 -12.69
N GLY A 125 -8.34 -9.81 -12.11
CA GLY A 125 -9.76 -9.94 -12.45
C GLY A 125 -10.20 -8.96 -13.53
N ILE A 126 -11.29 -8.23 -13.27
CA ILE A 126 -11.95 -7.31 -14.22
C ILE A 126 -11.06 -6.20 -14.81
N PHE A 127 -9.90 -5.94 -14.18
CA PHE A 127 -8.96 -4.91 -14.61
C PHE A 127 -7.88 -5.42 -15.57
N LEU A 128 -7.69 -6.74 -15.70
CA LEU A 128 -6.59 -7.32 -16.47
C LEU A 128 -6.62 -6.91 -17.95
N SER A 129 -7.78 -7.05 -18.59
CA SER A 129 -7.94 -6.73 -20.02
C SER A 129 -7.69 -5.25 -20.35
N ARG A 130 -7.72 -4.37 -19.35
CA ARG A 130 -7.53 -2.93 -19.50
C ARG A 130 -6.07 -2.49 -19.41
N MET A 131 -5.21 -3.33 -18.84
CA MET A 131 -3.81 -2.97 -18.58
C MET A 131 -2.87 -3.35 -19.73
N GLY A 132 -3.35 -4.01 -20.78
CA GLY A 132 -2.51 -4.44 -21.91
C GLY A 132 -1.46 -5.50 -21.54
N VAL A 133 -1.65 -6.22 -20.42
CA VAL A 133 -0.74 -7.27 -19.95
C VAL A 133 -1.47 -8.59 -19.72
N ASN A 134 -0.74 -9.70 -19.85
CA ASN A 134 -1.24 -11.00 -19.42
C ASN A 134 -1.02 -11.21 -17.91
N LYS A 135 -1.67 -12.25 -17.33
CA LYS A 135 -1.55 -12.56 -15.90
C LYS A 135 -0.09 -12.79 -15.46
N LYS A 136 0.74 -13.43 -16.29
CA LYS A 136 2.16 -13.70 -15.95
C LYS A 136 2.96 -12.40 -15.81
N GLY A 137 2.81 -11.47 -16.75
CA GLY A 137 3.44 -10.15 -16.71
C GLY A 137 2.96 -9.31 -15.52
N LEU A 138 1.66 -9.38 -15.21
CA LEU A 138 1.10 -8.75 -14.01
C LEU A 138 1.70 -9.35 -12.72
N ALA A 139 1.72 -10.68 -12.58
CA ALA A 139 2.29 -11.36 -11.41
C ALA A 139 3.75 -10.96 -11.17
N LYS A 140 4.58 -10.95 -12.23
CA LYS A 140 5.97 -10.52 -12.15
C LYS A 140 6.08 -9.08 -11.67
N SER A 141 5.27 -8.19 -12.24
CA SER A 141 5.26 -6.77 -11.87
C SER A 141 4.82 -6.54 -10.42
N LEU A 142 3.84 -7.30 -9.92
CA LEU A 142 3.41 -7.26 -8.53
C LEU A 142 4.51 -7.72 -7.58
N LEU A 143 5.13 -8.87 -7.86
CA LEU A 143 6.19 -9.41 -7.00
C LEU A 143 7.40 -8.46 -6.94
N LYS A 144 7.81 -7.90 -8.08
CA LYS A 144 8.90 -6.91 -8.16
C LYS A 144 8.54 -5.58 -7.47
N ALA A 145 7.29 -5.14 -7.55
CA ALA A 145 6.84 -3.98 -6.81
C ALA A 145 6.82 -4.25 -5.29
N ALA A 146 6.43 -5.46 -4.88
CA ALA A 146 6.35 -5.86 -3.48
C ALA A 146 7.73 -6.04 -2.83
N SER A 147 8.79 -6.26 -3.62
CA SER A 147 10.17 -6.37 -3.14
C SER A 147 10.88 -5.03 -2.95
N SER A 148 10.19 -3.88 -3.09
CA SER A 148 10.82 -2.55 -3.09
C SER A 148 11.25 -2.01 -1.73
N GLY A 149 11.03 -2.74 -0.64
CA GLY A 149 11.24 -2.25 0.73
C GLY A 149 11.75 -3.29 1.72
N ASN A 150 11.53 -3.03 3.01
CA ASN A 150 12.06 -3.86 4.09
C ASN A 150 11.09 -4.95 4.53
N ALA A 151 9.78 -4.68 4.51
CA ALA A 151 8.75 -5.66 4.82
C ALA A 151 8.82 -6.86 3.85
N LYS A 152 8.75 -8.08 4.40
CA LYS A 152 8.62 -9.30 3.59
C LYS A 152 7.20 -9.34 3.01
N ALA A 153 7.07 -9.51 1.70
CA ALA A 153 5.76 -9.60 1.06
C ALA A 153 5.38 -11.06 0.77
N VAL A 154 4.13 -11.44 1.07
CA VAL A 154 3.63 -12.80 0.84
C VAL A 154 2.49 -12.74 -0.17
N ALA A 155 2.76 -13.14 -1.42
CA ALA A 155 1.74 -13.26 -2.45
C ALA A 155 0.88 -14.50 -2.16
N VAL A 156 -0.42 -14.31 -1.96
CA VAL A 156 -1.37 -15.38 -1.67
C VAL A 156 -2.29 -15.59 -2.87
N ALA A 157 -2.09 -16.71 -3.56
CA ALA A 157 -2.96 -17.15 -4.63
C ALA A 157 -4.15 -17.93 -4.07
N TYR A 158 -5.37 -17.60 -4.50
CA TYR A 158 -6.56 -18.29 -4.00
C TYR A 158 -6.71 -19.71 -4.56
N ASP A 159 -6.41 -19.90 -5.85
CA ASP A 159 -6.54 -21.18 -6.54
C ASP A 159 -5.22 -21.68 -7.15
N ASP A 160 -5.22 -22.92 -7.64
CA ASP A 160 -4.05 -23.56 -8.24
C ASP A 160 -3.59 -22.88 -9.55
N ARG A 161 -4.50 -22.26 -10.29
CA ARG A 161 -4.18 -21.62 -11.56
C ARG A 161 -3.36 -20.37 -11.31
N ASP A 162 -3.84 -19.50 -10.43
CA ASP A 162 -3.16 -18.28 -10.04
C ASP A 162 -1.88 -18.58 -9.25
N PHE A 163 -1.85 -19.65 -8.45
CA PHE A 163 -0.64 -20.10 -7.75
C PHE A 163 0.47 -20.50 -8.72
N LYS A 164 0.15 -21.29 -9.76
CA LYS A 164 1.11 -21.66 -10.82
C LYS A 164 1.64 -20.43 -11.56
N ILE A 165 0.81 -19.41 -11.77
CA ILE A 165 1.24 -18.16 -12.43
C ILE A 165 2.22 -17.40 -11.54
N PHE A 166 1.91 -17.21 -10.26
CA PHE A 166 2.83 -16.56 -9.33
C PHE A 166 4.13 -17.32 -9.16
N LYS A 167 4.09 -18.66 -9.07
CA LYS A 167 5.31 -19.48 -9.00
C LYS A 167 6.20 -19.28 -10.23
N LYS A 168 5.65 -19.30 -11.44
CA LYS A 168 6.41 -19.01 -12.66
C LYS A 168 7.00 -17.59 -12.67
N ALA A 169 6.23 -16.60 -12.23
CA ALA A 169 6.70 -15.23 -12.14
C ALA A 169 7.80 -15.05 -11.08
N TYR A 170 7.70 -15.75 -9.95
CA TYR A 170 8.70 -15.76 -8.87
C TYR A 170 10.04 -16.30 -9.35
N GLU A 171 10.05 -17.37 -10.16
CA GLU A 171 11.31 -17.94 -10.66
C GLU A 171 12.11 -16.96 -11.54
N GLU A 172 11.44 -15.99 -12.16
CA GLU A 172 12.05 -14.93 -13.00
C GLU A 172 12.48 -13.67 -12.23
N LEU A 173 12.37 -13.66 -10.90
CA LEU A 173 12.86 -12.56 -10.08
C LEU A 173 14.37 -12.67 -9.83
N GLU A 174 14.99 -11.54 -9.58
CA GLU A 174 16.38 -11.49 -9.12
C GLU A 174 16.51 -12.09 -7.70
N GLU A 175 17.68 -12.61 -7.35
CA GLU A 175 17.89 -13.25 -6.03
C GLU A 175 17.65 -12.28 -4.86
N THR A 176 17.95 -11.00 -5.04
CA THR A 176 17.66 -9.94 -4.06
C THR A 176 16.16 -9.71 -3.88
N GLU A 177 15.38 -9.82 -4.96
CA GLU A 177 13.92 -9.71 -4.94
C GLU A 177 13.27 -10.95 -4.31
N LYS A 178 13.76 -12.16 -4.65
CA LYS A 178 13.31 -13.44 -4.08
C LYS A 178 13.41 -13.47 -2.56
N LYS A 179 14.49 -12.94 -1.98
CA LYS A 179 14.66 -12.83 -0.51
C LYS A 179 13.59 -11.97 0.18
N LYS A 180 12.90 -11.11 -0.56
CA LYS A 180 11.87 -10.20 -0.04
C LYS A 180 10.44 -10.71 -0.24
N VAL A 181 10.23 -11.73 -1.06
CA VAL A 181 8.89 -12.19 -1.41
C VAL A 181 8.71 -13.69 -1.20
N GLU A 182 7.48 -14.10 -0.89
CA GLU A 182 7.09 -15.50 -0.78
C GLU A 182 5.78 -15.70 -1.54
N VAL A 183 5.56 -16.90 -2.08
CA VAL A 183 4.33 -17.25 -2.80
C VAL A 183 3.66 -18.42 -2.10
N LEU A 184 2.43 -18.22 -1.63
CA LEU A 184 1.60 -19.22 -0.97
C LEU A 184 0.28 -19.42 -1.73
N LYS A 185 -0.33 -20.59 -1.53
CA LYS A 185 -1.71 -20.86 -1.95
C LYS A 185 -2.61 -20.88 -0.72
N GLY A 186 -3.76 -20.20 -0.79
CA GLY A 186 -4.79 -20.25 0.24
C GLY A 186 -5.59 -18.95 0.35
N SER A 187 -6.15 -18.69 1.52
CA SER A 187 -6.96 -17.49 1.77
C SER A 187 -6.10 -16.32 2.25
N ILE A 188 -6.33 -15.14 1.69
CA ILE A 188 -5.71 -13.88 2.14
C ILE A 188 -6.13 -13.49 3.57
N THR A 189 -7.22 -14.06 4.10
CA THR A 189 -7.70 -13.79 5.47
C THR A 189 -7.25 -14.84 6.48
N ASP A 190 -6.46 -15.83 6.06
CA ASP A 190 -5.93 -16.88 6.93
C ASP A 190 -4.53 -16.51 7.45
N PHE A 191 -4.51 -15.88 8.62
CA PHE A 191 -3.26 -15.52 9.28
C PHE A 191 -2.35 -16.73 9.57
N SER A 192 -2.91 -17.91 9.83
CA SER A 192 -2.11 -19.09 10.18
C SER A 192 -1.23 -19.56 9.01
N LEU A 193 -1.69 -19.31 7.79
CA LEU A 193 -0.98 -19.57 6.54
C LEU A 193 0.18 -18.60 6.32
N HIS A 194 -0.10 -17.30 6.26
CA HIS A 194 0.88 -16.31 5.79
C HIS A 194 1.59 -15.52 6.91
N LYS A 195 1.11 -15.65 8.16
CA LYS A 195 1.68 -15.04 9.38
C LYS A 195 2.03 -13.55 9.25
N SER A 196 1.25 -12.82 8.44
CA SER A 196 1.49 -11.41 8.16
C SER A 196 0.49 -10.55 8.93
N PRO A 197 0.95 -9.62 9.80
CA PRO A 197 0.06 -8.79 10.61
C PRO A 197 -0.63 -7.68 9.82
N ALA A 198 -0.30 -7.51 8.54
CA ALA A 198 -1.09 -6.69 7.63
C ALA A 198 -1.35 -7.41 6.31
N ILE A 199 -2.49 -7.10 5.70
CA ILE A 199 -2.85 -7.60 4.37
C ILE A 199 -3.11 -6.43 3.42
N ILE A 200 -2.82 -6.60 2.13
CA ILE A 200 -3.13 -5.64 1.09
C ILE A 200 -4.47 -6.02 0.46
N ASN A 201 -5.43 -5.11 0.50
CA ASN A 201 -6.71 -5.22 -0.17
C ASN A 201 -6.61 -4.66 -1.61
N ALA A 202 -7.14 -5.39 -2.60
CA ALA A 202 -7.34 -4.87 -3.95
C ALA A 202 -8.51 -3.88 -3.93
N ALA A 203 -8.21 -2.58 -3.89
CA ALA A 203 -9.21 -1.53 -3.74
C ALA A 203 -9.43 -0.74 -5.04
N ASN A 204 -10.64 -0.21 -5.16
CA ASN A 204 -10.94 0.87 -6.09
C ASN A 204 -10.42 2.21 -5.54
N THR A 205 -10.49 3.28 -6.34
CA THR A 205 -10.04 4.60 -5.88
C THR A 205 -11.01 5.23 -4.87
N GLU A 206 -12.26 4.80 -4.77
CA GLU A 206 -13.16 5.19 -3.68
C GLU A 206 -12.75 4.59 -2.33
N LEU A 207 -11.82 3.63 -2.32
CA LEU A 207 -11.37 2.86 -1.15
C LEU A 207 -12.51 2.16 -0.41
N VAL A 208 -13.59 1.83 -1.12
CA VAL A 208 -14.75 1.14 -0.57
C VAL A 208 -14.66 -0.35 -0.89
N PHE A 209 -14.95 -1.20 0.09
CA PHE A 209 -15.09 -2.63 -0.18
C PHE A 209 -16.13 -2.91 -1.26
N GLY A 210 -15.67 -3.51 -2.36
CA GLY A 210 -16.50 -3.90 -3.50
C GLY A 210 -16.81 -5.40 -3.52
N GLY A 211 -16.76 -6.00 -4.71
CA GLY A 211 -16.89 -7.45 -4.89
C GLY A 211 -15.54 -8.20 -4.84
N GLY A 212 -15.57 -9.48 -5.21
CA GLY A 212 -14.38 -10.32 -5.31
C GLY A 212 -13.58 -10.42 -4.00
N VAL A 213 -12.25 -10.40 -4.09
CA VAL A 213 -11.37 -10.46 -2.92
C VAL A 213 -11.57 -9.26 -1.97
N SER A 214 -11.91 -8.09 -2.50
CA SER A 214 -12.20 -6.91 -1.69
C SER A 214 -13.42 -7.12 -0.81
N GLY A 215 -14.53 -7.57 -1.40
CA GLY A 215 -15.75 -7.90 -0.66
C GLY A 215 -15.54 -9.04 0.35
N PHE A 216 -14.71 -10.03 0.01
CA PHE A 216 -14.35 -11.11 0.91
C PHE A 216 -13.57 -10.62 2.13
N ILE A 217 -12.56 -9.76 1.95
CA ILE A 217 -11.82 -9.12 3.06
C ILE A 217 -12.77 -8.26 3.90
N GLY A 218 -13.63 -7.46 3.26
CA GLY A 218 -14.63 -6.66 3.96
C GLY A 218 -15.53 -7.51 4.83
N LYS A 219 -16.13 -8.58 4.28
CA LYS A 219 -16.96 -9.52 5.05
C LYS A 219 -16.19 -10.13 6.22
N ALA A 220 -14.95 -10.55 6.01
CA ALA A 220 -14.12 -11.16 7.04
C ALA A 220 -13.72 -10.18 8.16
N SER A 221 -13.64 -8.88 7.87
CA SER A 221 -13.40 -7.84 8.88
C SER A 221 -14.58 -7.67 9.84
N GLY A 222 -15.81 -8.03 9.44
CA GLY A 222 -17.02 -7.76 10.22
C GLY A 222 -17.32 -6.26 10.47
N LYS A 223 -16.52 -5.36 9.89
CA LYS A 223 -16.48 -3.91 10.19
C LYS A 223 -16.31 -3.06 8.92
N SER A 224 -16.83 -3.55 7.79
CA SER A 224 -16.69 -2.89 6.48
C SER A 224 -17.16 -1.44 6.48
N LYS A 225 -18.25 -1.12 7.20
CA LYS A 225 -18.82 0.24 7.21
C LYS A 225 -17.87 1.22 7.92
N GLU A 226 -17.32 0.81 9.05
CA GLU A 226 -16.37 1.57 9.84
C GLU A 226 -15.06 1.77 9.08
N ILE A 227 -14.51 0.72 8.48
CA ILE A 227 -13.27 0.80 7.67
C ILE A 227 -13.48 1.69 6.43
N ASN A 228 -14.63 1.60 5.74
CA ASN A 228 -14.95 2.51 4.65
C ASN A 228 -15.00 3.98 5.12
N GLN A 229 -15.44 4.23 6.36
CA GLN A 229 -15.48 5.58 6.94
C GLN A 229 -14.07 6.09 7.28
N GLU A 230 -13.18 5.24 7.77
CA GLU A 230 -11.75 5.54 7.92
C GLU A 230 -11.12 5.97 6.59
N CYS A 231 -11.33 5.19 5.51
CA CYS A 231 -10.86 5.52 4.17
C CYS A 231 -11.41 6.87 3.66
N ARG A 232 -12.71 7.13 3.84
CA ARG A 232 -13.32 8.43 3.47
C ARG A 232 -12.69 9.60 4.22
N SER A 233 -12.30 9.39 5.47
CA SER A 233 -11.69 10.43 6.29
C SER A 233 -10.30 10.81 5.76
N LEU A 234 -9.52 9.81 5.31
CA LEU A 234 -8.26 10.03 4.60
C LEU A 234 -8.47 10.81 3.29
N ILE A 235 -9.40 10.37 2.44
CA ILE A 235 -9.70 11.04 1.17
C ILE A 235 -10.13 12.50 1.40
N LYS A 236 -11.00 12.75 2.38
CA LYS A 236 -11.43 14.12 2.75
C LYS A 236 -10.27 14.98 3.26
N ALA A 237 -9.30 14.38 3.94
CA ALA A 237 -8.15 15.12 4.43
C ALA A 237 -7.18 15.47 3.28
N LEU A 238 -7.04 14.63 2.26
CA LEU A 238 -6.24 14.93 1.06
C LEU A 238 -6.71 16.22 0.37
N THR A 239 -8.02 16.50 0.31
CA THR A 239 -8.53 17.74 -0.33
C THR A 239 -7.96 19.02 0.30
N LYS A 240 -7.45 18.93 1.53
CA LYS A 240 -6.91 20.05 2.31
C LYS A 240 -5.38 20.16 2.28
N LEU A 241 -4.67 19.20 1.68
CA LEU A 241 -3.22 19.29 1.53
C LEU A 241 -2.86 20.44 0.59
N ASN A 242 -1.88 21.27 0.93
CA ASN A 242 -1.46 22.39 0.09
C ASN A 242 -0.33 21.98 -0.85
#